data_AF-A0A452YFY1-F1
#
_entry.id   AF-A0A452YFY1-F1
#
_cell.length_a   1.000
_cell.length_b   1.000
_cell.length_c   1.000
_cell.angle_alpha   90.00
_cell.angle_beta   90.00
_cell.angle_gamma   90.00
#
_symmetry.space_group_name_H-M   'P 1'
#
loop_
_entity.id
_entity.type
_entity.pdbx_description
1 polymer ?
#
loop_
_entity_poly.entity_id
_entity_poly.type
_entity_poly.pdbx_seq_one_letter_code
_entity_poly.pdbx_strand_id
1 'polypeptide(L)'
;MHQRKAEMARHSDAFIALPGGYGTLEELLEVITWAQLGIHHKPVGLLNVDGYYNSLLTFIDKAVEEGFINTSARRIIVLAPTAEELMEKLEVHTYFLTLNLNLNSRV
;
A
#
# COMPACT_ATOMS: atom_id res chain seq x y z
N MET A 1 -16.04 -14.24 -1.26
CA MET A 1 -14.74 -13.54 -1.12
C MET A 1 -14.90 -12.02 -1.00
N HIS A 2 -15.66 -11.33 -1.86
CA HIS A 2 -15.79 -9.85 -1.82
C HIS A 2 -16.26 -9.27 -0.47
N GLN A 3 -17.24 -9.90 0.19
CA GLN A 3 -17.75 -9.40 1.47
C GLN A 3 -16.69 -9.48 2.59
N ARG A 4 -15.88 -10.55 2.63
CA ARG A 4 -14.76 -10.68 3.58
C ARG A 4 -13.74 -9.56 3.39
N LYS A 5 -13.34 -9.30 2.15
CA LYS A 5 -12.33 -8.29 1.81
C LYS A 5 -12.82 -6.87 2.13
N ALA A 6 -14.08 -6.58 1.83
CA ALA A 6 -14.71 -5.30 2.17
C ALA A 6 -14.79 -5.06 3.68
N GLU A 7 -15.15 -6.07 4.47
CA GLU A 7 -15.20 -5.92 5.94
C GLU A 7 -13.80 -5.77 6.55
N MET A 8 -12.82 -6.57 6.11
CA MET A 8 -11.41 -6.38 6.52
C MET A 8 -10.94 -4.96 6.19
N ALA A 9 -11.22 -4.49 4.97
CA ALA A 9 -10.84 -3.15 4.56
C ALA A 9 -11.57 -2.06 5.36
N ARG A 10 -12.79 -2.29 5.85
CA ARG A 10 -13.52 -1.32 6.67
C ARG A 10 -12.90 -1.17 8.07
N HIS A 11 -12.52 -2.29 8.68
CA HIS A 11 -12.05 -2.36 10.07
C HIS A 11 -10.53 -2.15 10.25
N SER A 12 -9.74 -2.19 9.18
CA SER A 12 -8.29 -1.95 9.26
C SER A 12 -7.94 -0.47 9.14
N ASP A 13 -6.88 -0.01 9.79
CA ASP A 13 -6.30 1.32 9.54
C ASP A 13 -5.16 1.29 8.52
N ALA A 14 -4.56 0.11 8.30
CA ALA A 14 -3.49 -0.13 7.35
C ALA A 14 -3.58 -1.57 6.79
N PHE A 15 -2.93 -1.81 5.66
CA PHE A 15 -2.75 -3.15 5.10
C PHE A 15 -1.27 -3.50 5.08
N ILE A 16 -0.92 -4.74 5.46
CA ILE A 16 0.46 -5.24 5.39
C ILE A 16 0.46 -6.59 4.69
N ALA A 17 1.29 -6.74 3.65
CA ALA A 17 1.56 -8.04 3.05
C ALA A 17 2.93 -8.57 3.54
N LEU A 18 2.88 -9.79 4.07
CA LEU A 18 4.05 -10.61 4.38
C LEU A 18 4.35 -11.53 3.18
N PRO A 19 5.58 -12.08 3.06
CA PRO A 19 5.90 -13.05 2.03
C PRO A 19 4.84 -14.15 1.90
N GLY A 20 4.34 -14.35 0.70
CA GLY A 20 3.18 -15.20 0.44
C GLY A 20 2.95 -15.44 -1.05
N GLY A 21 2.10 -16.42 -1.36
CA GLY A 21 1.83 -16.83 -2.73
C GLY A 21 0.78 -15.99 -3.46
N TYR A 22 0.13 -16.59 -4.45
CA TYR A 22 -0.85 -15.90 -5.30
C TYR A 22 -2.02 -15.26 -4.54
N GLY A 23 -2.50 -15.87 -3.46
CA GLY A 23 -3.58 -15.31 -2.65
C GLY A 23 -3.19 -13.96 -2.03
N THR A 24 -2.00 -13.89 -1.44
CA THR A 24 -1.46 -12.64 -0.87
C THR A 24 -1.25 -11.57 -1.94
N LEU A 25 -0.74 -11.96 -3.11
CA LEU A 25 -0.52 -11.02 -4.20
C LEU A 25 -1.84 -10.47 -4.78
N GLU A 26 -2.87 -11.32 -4.89
CA GLU A 26 -4.20 -10.90 -5.32
C GLU A 26 -4.80 -9.87 -4.37
N GLU A 27 -4.77 -10.15 -3.06
CA GLU A 27 -5.28 -9.23 -2.03
C GLU A 27 -4.49 -7.91 -2.00
N LEU A 28 -3.16 -7.99 -2.13
CA LEU A 28 -2.28 -6.81 -2.17
C LEU A 28 -2.59 -5.90 -3.37
N LEU A 29 -2.68 -6.47 -4.59
CA LEU A 29 -2.92 -5.68 -5.79
C LEU A 29 -4.33 -5.06 -5.79
N GLU A 30 -5.32 -5.73 -5.19
CA GLU A 30 -6.67 -5.18 -5.03
C GLU A 30 -6.66 -3.94 -4.12
N VAL A 31 -6.02 -3.99 -2.94
CA VAL A 31 -5.96 -2.83 -2.04
C VAL A 31 -5.12 -1.67 -2.61
N ILE A 32 -4.07 -1.97 -3.37
CA ILE A 32 -3.32 -0.93 -4.11
C ILE A 32 -4.23 -0.26 -5.15
N THR A 33 -5.02 -1.06 -5.88
CA THR A 33 -5.94 -0.53 -6.89
C THR A 33 -7.03 0.35 -6.26
N TRP A 34 -7.57 -0.04 -5.10
CA TRP A 34 -8.55 0.77 -4.38
C TRP A 34 -7.96 2.09 -3.88
N ALA A 35 -6.72 2.08 -3.36
CA ALA A 35 -6.01 3.29 -3.01
C ALA A 35 -5.77 4.20 -4.23
N GLN A 36 -5.38 3.62 -5.37
CA GLN A 36 -5.18 4.35 -6.62
C GLN A 36 -6.48 5.01 -7.13
N LEU A 37 -7.62 4.34 -6.97
CA LEU A 37 -8.94 4.86 -7.32
C LEU A 37 -9.50 5.85 -6.29
N GLY A 38 -8.81 6.09 -5.17
CA GLY A 38 -9.26 6.98 -4.10
C GLY A 38 -10.39 6.41 -3.24
N ILE A 39 -10.62 5.09 -3.28
CA ILE A 39 -11.66 4.41 -2.46
C ILE A 39 -11.26 4.40 -0.98
N HIS A 40 -9.96 4.39 -0.69
CA HIS A 40 -9.42 4.62 0.64
C HIS A 40 -8.07 5.34 0.59
N HIS A 41 -7.64 5.85 1.74
CA HIS A 41 -6.33 6.48 1.93
C HIS A 41 -5.47 5.76 2.98
N LYS A 42 -5.84 4.52 3.33
CA LYS A 42 -5.11 3.68 4.28
C LYS A 42 -3.75 3.27 3.69
N PRO A 43 -2.64 3.33 4.45
CA PRO A 43 -1.33 2.95 3.96
C PRO A 43 -1.25 1.45 3.65
N VAL A 44 -0.44 1.10 2.64
CA VAL A 44 -0.20 -0.28 2.21
C VAL A 44 1.28 -0.61 2.38
N GLY A 45 1.60 -1.49 3.31
CA GLY A 45 2.94 -1.93 3.67
C GLY A 45 3.34 -3.26 3.05
N LEU A 46 4.60 -3.38 2.65
CA LEU A 46 5.26 -4.64 2.27
C LEU A 46 6.40 -4.93 3.23
N LEU A 47 6.34 -6.07 3.91
CA LEU A 47 7.44 -6.56 4.72
C LEU A 47 8.40 -7.39 3.84
N ASN A 48 9.52 -6.79 3.46
CA ASN A 48 10.46 -7.33 2.49
C ASN A 48 11.57 -8.16 3.13
N VAL A 49 11.19 -9.27 3.76
CA VAL A 49 12.12 -10.21 4.37
C VAL A 49 13.02 -10.81 3.30
N ASP A 50 14.34 -10.75 3.50
CA ASP A 50 15.37 -11.29 2.60
C ASP A 50 15.22 -10.88 1.12
N GLY A 51 14.61 -9.73 0.86
CA GLY A 51 14.40 -9.23 -0.50
C GLY A 51 13.32 -9.97 -1.30
N TYR A 52 12.40 -10.68 -0.63
CA TYR A 52 11.31 -11.45 -1.25
C TYR A 52 10.54 -10.67 -2.33
N TYR A 53 10.26 -9.39 -2.09
CA TYR A 53 9.48 -8.52 -2.99
C TYR A 53 10.33 -7.77 -4.03
N ASN A 54 11.65 -7.93 -4.07
CA ASN A 54 12.53 -7.15 -4.97
C ASN A 54 12.10 -7.29 -6.44
N SER A 55 11.84 -8.51 -6.91
CA SER A 55 11.42 -8.74 -8.31
C SER A 55 10.06 -8.12 -8.62
N LEU A 56 9.12 -8.14 -7.67
CA LEU A 56 7.82 -7.50 -7.83
C LEU A 56 7.96 -5.98 -7.92
N LEU A 57 8.80 -5.39 -7.06
CA LEU A 57 9.05 -3.95 -7.08
C LEU A 57 9.72 -3.51 -8.38
N THR A 58 10.71 -4.26 -8.87
CA THR A 58 11.32 -4.02 -10.19
C THR A 58 10.30 -4.06 -11.31
N PHE A 59 9.36 -5.02 -11.28
CA PHE A 59 8.28 -5.09 -12.26
C PHE A 59 7.35 -3.86 -12.20
N ILE A 60 6.97 -3.42 -11.00
CA ILE A 60 6.14 -2.23 -10.81
C ILE A 60 6.88 -0.97 -11.27
N ASP A 61 8.17 -0.83 -10.93
CA ASP A 61 9.01 0.29 -11.37
C ASP A 61 9.09 0.35 -12.89
N LYS A 62 9.22 -0.80 -13.56
CA LYS A 62 9.17 -0.87 -15.02
C LYS A 62 7.81 -0.43 -15.58
N ALA A 63 6.71 -0.85 -14.96
CA ALA A 63 5.37 -0.43 -15.36
C ALA A 63 5.16 1.09 -15.18
N VAL A 64 5.85 1.72 -14.22
CA VAL A 64 5.87 3.19 -14.06
C VAL A 64 6.66 3.84 -15.19
N GLU A 65 7.85 3.33 -15.51
CA GLU A 65 8.68 3.84 -16.63
C GLU A 65 7.94 3.80 -17.97
N GLU A 66 7.22 2.70 -18.24
CA GLU A 66 6.43 2.51 -19.45
C GLU A 66 5.09 3.27 -19.44
N GLY A 67 4.77 3.98 -18.35
CA GLY A 67 3.58 4.83 -18.24
C GLY A 67 2.26 4.09 -17.94
N PHE A 68 2.32 2.79 -17.63
CA PHE A 68 1.13 2.03 -17.21
C PHE A 68 0.70 2.35 -15.78
N ILE A 69 1.64 2.73 -14.91
CA ILE A 69 1.40 3.12 -13.52
C ILE A 69 1.88 4.56 -13.32
N ASN A 70 1.02 5.41 -12.75
CA ASN A 70 1.42 6.77 -12.41
C ASN A 70 2.43 6.76 -11.24
N THR A 71 3.43 7.64 -11.26
CA THR A 71 4.41 7.79 -10.17
C THR A 71 3.76 8.04 -8.80
N SER A 72 2.59 8.67 -8.75
CA SER A 72 1.80 8.83 -7.51
C SER A 72 1.27 7.50 -6.97
N ALA A 73 0.77 6.62 -7.84
CA ALA A 73 0.31 5.29 -7.47
C ALA A 73 1.46 4.41 -6.97
N ARG A 74 2.68 4.58 -7.52
CA ARG A 74 3.87 3.89 -7.02
C ARG A 74 4.20 4.20 -5.55
N ARG A 75 3.85 5.41 -5.08
CA ARG A 75 4.08 5.88 -3.71
C ARG A 75 3.05 5.35 -2.70
N ILE A 76 2.04 4.62 -3.15
CA ILE A 76 1.07 3.93 -2.26
C ILE A 76 1.78 2.87 -1.40
N ILE A 77 2.82 2.23 -1.96
CA ILE A 77 3.52 1.13 -1.33
C ILE A 77 4.61 1.66 -0.38
N VAL A 78 4.49 1.31 0.90
CA VAL A 78 5.51 1.51 1.93
C VAL A 78 6.29 0.20 2.11
N LEU A 79 7.61 0.26 2.11
CA LEU A 79 8.49 -0.91 2.16
C LEU A 79 9.44 -0.85 3.35
N ALA A 80 9.62 -1.97 4.05
CA ALA A 80 10.70 -2.13 5.01
C ALA A 80 11.12 -3.62 5.15
N PRO A 81 12.38 -3.90 5.51
CA PRO A 81 12.87 -5.26 5.76
C PRO A 81 12.44 -5.83 7.12
N THR A 82 12.12 -5.00 8.10
CA THR A 82 11.72 -5.42 9.45
C THR A 82 10.34 -4.90 9.83
N ALA A 83 9.67 -5.58 10.75
CA ALA A 83 8.34 -5.20 11.21
C ALA A 83 8.37 -3.84 11.94
N GLU A 84 9.38 -3.60 12.77
CA GLU A 84 9.57 -2.34 13.51
C GLU A 84 9.68 -1.15 12.56
N GLU A 85 10.59 -1.21 11.58
CA GLU A 85 10.77 -0.16 10.59
C GLU A 85 9.52 0.03 9.72
N LEU A 86 8.80 -1.06 9.41
CA LEU A 86 7.56 -0.96 8.65
C LEU A 86 6.49 -0.19 9.44
N MET A 87 6.32 -0.51 10.72
CA MET A 87 5.34 0.13 11.58
C MET A 87 5.62 1.63 11.72
N GLU A 88 6.88 2.01 11.98
CA GLU A 88 7.29 3.42 12.05
C GLU A 88 6.94 4.19 10.76
N LYS A 89 7.25 3.59 9.58
CA LYS A 89 6.94 4.21 8.30
C LYS A 89 5.44 4.35 8.04
N LEU A 90 4.64 3.36 8.44
CA LEU A 90 3.18 3.38 8.27
C LEU A 90 2.52 4.43 9.16
N GLU A 91 3.00 4.59 10.40
CA GLU A 91 2.53 5.65 11.30
C GLU A 91 2.80 7.03 10.71
N VAL A 92 4.05 7.30 10.30
CA VAL A 92 4.44 8.57 9.66
C VAL A 92 3.59 8.86 8.43
N HIS A 93 3.37 7.86 7.56
CA HIS A 93 2.56 8.00 6.36
C HIS A 93 1.11 8.40 6.68
N THR A 94 0.54 7.80 7.73
CA THR A 94 -0.82 8.10 8.20
C THR A 94 -0.94 9.55 8.67
N TYR A 95 0.02 10.03 9.48
CA TYR A 95 0.02 11.42 9.94
C TYR A 95 0.12 12.43 8.78
N PHE A 96 0.96 12.17 7.78
CA PHE A 96 1.08 13.06 6.61
C PHE A 96 -0.23 13.15 5.82
N LEU A 97 -0.93 12.03 5.61
CA LEU A 97 -2.22 12.03 4.91
C LEU A 97 -3.30 12.77 5.71
N THR A 98 -3.41 12.48 7.02
CA THR A 98 -4.39 13.15 7.89
C THR A 98 -4.16 14.66 7.93
N LEU A 99 -2.92 15.12 8.00
CA LEU A 99 -2.60 16.55 8.00
C LEU A 99 -3.02 17.22 6.67
N ASN A 100 -2.73 16.59 5.54
CA ASN A 100 -3.08 17.12 4.22
C ASN A 100 -4.60 17.14 3.96
N LEU A 101 -5.34 16.10 4.39
CA LEU A 101 -6.80 16.06 4.28
C LEU A 101 -7.47 17.13 5.16
N ASN A 102 -6.93 17.38 6.36
CA ASN A 102 -7.45 18.42 7.27
C ASN A 102 -7.14 19.85 6.80
N LEU A 103 -6.07 20.04 6.01
CA LEU A 103 -5.74 21.33 5.41
C LEU A 103 -6.63 21.64 4.19
N ASN A 104 -6.95 20.64 3.37
CA ASN A 104 -7.80 20.81 2.19
C ASN A 104 -9.32 20.91 2.49
N SER A 105 -9.74 20.63 3.73
CA SER A 105 -11.15 20.76 4.17
C SER A 105 -11.45 22.10 4.85
N ARG A 106 -10.46 23.00 4.94
CA ARG A 106 -10.59 24.35 5.52
C ARG A 106 -10.54 25.47 4.47
N VAL A 107 -10.70 25.14 3.19
CA VAL A 107 -10.81 26.10 2.06
C VAL A 107 -12.17 25.95 1.42
#